data_AF-A0A7X0C290-F1
#
_entry.id   AF-A0A7X0C290-F1
#
_cell.length_a   1.000
_cell.length_b   1.000
_cell.length_c   1.000
_cell.angle_alpha   90.00
_cell.angle_beta   90.00
_cell.angle_gamma   90.00
#
_symmetry.space_group_name_H-M   'P 1'
#
loop_
_entity.id
_entity.type
_entity.pdbx_description
1 polymer ?
#
loop_
_entity_poly.entity_id
_entity_poly.type
_entity_poly.pdbx_seq_one_letter_code
_entity_poly.pdbx_strand_id
1 'polypeptide(L)'
;MTKHTITPPVAPILGDTHTCDCGARLDGRMAAELHAAETGQCTVCLGSAEEEVAPGLDRGCTACAATGRRREQITWQLAHAEAEQVITMSVVRGVVAEFDGPFHLSEIADAVRDGLGLPAGRLPVGPRVRDLLLRMQAAGEITMLSAPDELLDGADVVLYRDPQWQRAGTLGSGADL
;
A
#
# COMPACT_ATOMS: atom_id res chain seq x y z
N MET A 1 7.75 8.57 29.79
CA MET A 1 6.66 8.59 28.78
C MET A 1 5.87 7.32 28.98
N THR A 2 4.56 7.41 29.22
CA THR A 2 3.70 6.24 29.40
C THR A 2 3.52 5.54 28.06
N LYS A 3 3.64 4.21 28.02
CA LYS A 3 3.33 3.41 26.84
C LYS A 3 1.81 3.34 26.71
N HIS A 4 1.30 3.46 25.49
CA HIS A 4 -0.15 3.49 25.21
C HIS A 4 -0.56 2.43 24.17
N THR A 5 0.21 1.34 24.06
CA THR A 5 -0.18 0.22 23.19
C THR A 5 -1.51 -0.35 23.70
N ILE A 6 -2.45 -0.57 22.77
CA ILE A 6 -3.78 -1.09 23.09
C ILE A 6 -3.84 -2.55 22.61
N THR A 7 -4.20 -3.43 23.52
CA THR A 7 -4.31 -4.86 23.26
C THR A 7 -5.74 -5.19 22.79
N PRO A 8 -5.91 -5.96 21.70
CA PRO A 8 -7.20 -6.47 21.27
C PRO A 8 -7.83 -7.42 22.31
N PRO A 9 -9.15 -7.70 22.23
CA PRO A 9 -9.80 -8.61 23.15
C PRO A 9 -9.28 -10.04 22.89
N VAL A 10 -9.00 -10.80 23.95
CA VAL A 10 -8.45 -12.16 23.84
C VAL A 10 -9.46 -13.15 23.23
N ALA A 11 -10.76 -12.82 23.27
CA ALA A 11 -11.79 -13.58 22.60
C ALA A 11 -12.95 -12.65 22.18
N PRO A 12 -13.29 -12.53 20.87
CA PRO A 12 -14.39 -11.66 20.41
C PRO A 12 -15.78 -12.11 20.92
N ILE A 13 -15.87 -13.30 21.52
CA ILE A 13 -17.13 -13.91 21.97
C ILE A 13 -17.53 -13.42 23.38
N LEU A 14 -16.61 -12.84 24.16
CA LEU A 14 -16.85 -12.43 25.56
C LEU A 14 -16.85 -10.90 25.78
N GLY A 15 -16.83 -10.13 24.69
CA GLY A 15 -16.92 -8.67 24.69
C GLY A 15 -15.78 -8.01 23.92
N ASP A 16 -16.10 -6.90 23.25
CA ASP A 16 -15.15 -6.13 22.43
C ASP A 16 -14.31 -5.15 23.26
N THR A 17 -14.00 -5.48 24.52
CA THR A 17 -13.26 -4.55 25.39
C THR A 17 -11.76 -4.64 25.08
N HIS A 18 -11.20 -3.52 24.64
CA HIS A 18 -9.76 -3.33 24.50
C HIS A 18 -9.15 -2.76 25.79
N THR A 19 -7.88 -3.05 26.04
CA THR A 19 -7.15 -2.52 27.20
C THR A 19 -5.90 -1.78 26.74
N CYS A 20 -5.70 -0.56 27.23
CA CYS A 20 -4.48 0.20 27.00
C CYS A 20 -3.47 -0.01 28.14
N ASP A 21 -2.19 0.01 27.83
CA ASP A 21 -1.08 0.01 28.81
C ASP A 21 -1.18 1.13 29.87
N CYS A 22 -1.94 2.20 29.60
CA CYS A 22 -2.22 3.26 30.57
C CYS A 22 -3.31 2.89 31.61
N GLY A 23 -3.91 1.71 31.49
CA GLY A 23 -4.99 1.21 32.36
C GLY A 23 -6.41 1.50 31.87
N ALA A 24 -6.57 2.18 30.73
CA ALA A 24 -7.89 2.46 30.17
C ALA A 24 -8.57 1.17 29.65
N ARG A 25 -9.87 1.04 29.92
CA ARG A 25 -10.77 0.04 29.32
C ARG A 25 -11.58 0.74 28.24
N LEU A 26 -11.58 0.18 27.04
CA LEU A 26 -12.11 0.83 25.84
C LEU A 26 -13.16 -0.12 25.23
N ASP A 27 -14.42 0.28 25.33
CA ASP A 27 -15.56 -0.55 24.95
C ASP A 27 -15.78 -0.51 23.44
N GLY A 28 -15.16 -1.47 22.74
CA GLY A 28 -15.25 -1.62 21.30
C GLY A 28 -14.14 -0.89 20.53
N ARG A 29 -14.02 -1.27 19.26
CA ARG A 29 -12.99 -0.77 18.34
C ARG A 29 -12.98 0.75 18.21
N MET A 30 -14.16 1.38 18.12
CA MET A 30 -14.27 2.84 17.99
C MET A 30 -13.67 3.58 19.19
N ALA A 31 -13.91 3.10 20.42
CA ALA A 31 -13.34 3.68 21.62
C ALA A 31 -11.80 3.52 21.65
N ALA A 32 -11.29 2.39 21.18
CA ALA A 32 -9.85 2.16 21.06
C ALA A 32 -9.19 3.07 20.02
N GLU A 33 -9.81 3.27 18.86
CA GLU A 33 -9.31 4.17 17.82
C GLU A 33 -9.30 5.62 18.27
N LEU A 34 -10.36 6.07 18.97
CA LEU A 34 -10.42 7.41 19.56
C LEU A 34 -9.32 7.60 20.61
N HIS A 35 -9.13 6.63 21.51
CA HIS A 35 -8.07 6.71 22.52
C HIS A 35 -6.66 6.70 21.90
N ALA A 36 -6.43 5.84 20.90
CA ALA A 36 -5.18 5.83 20.14
C ALA A 36 -4.92 7.19 19.48
N ALA A 37 -5.95 7.79 18.89
CA ALA A 37 -5.89 9.11 18.28
C ALA A 37 -5.48 10.18 19.30
N GLU A 38 -6.11 10.23 20.47
CA GLU A 38 -5.83 11.19 21.54
C GLU A 38 -4.43 11.02 22.15
N THR A 39 -3.92 9.79 22.20
CA THR A 39 -2.62 9.44 22.81
C THR A 39 -1.47 9.34 21.80
N GLY A 40 -1.70 9.78 20.55
CA GLY A 40 -0.69 9.84 19.50
C GLY A 40 -0.23 8.48 18.96
N GLN A 41 -1.03 7.43 19.17
CA GLN A 41 -0.81 6.09 18.63
C GLN A 41 -1.47 5.94 17.25
N CYS A 42 -0.90 5.08 16.41
CA CYS A 42 -1.49 4.70 15.13
C CYS A 42 -2.89 4.12 15.37
N THR A 43 -3.90 4.60 14.66
CA THR A 43 -5.29 4.14 14.84
C THR A 43 -5.57 2.81 14.14
N VAL A 44 -4.68 2.37 13.23
CA VAL A 44 -4.83 1.09 12.52
C VAL A 44 -4.35 -0.06 13.39
N CYS A 45 -3.09 -0.01 13.83
CA CYS A 45 -2.50 -1.03 14.71
C CYS A 45 -2.66 -0.75 16.20
N LEU A 46 -3.38 0.33 16.57
CA LEU A 46 -3.62 0.74 17.95
C LEU A 46 -2.34 0.84 18.82
N GLY A 47 -1.23 1.24 18.20
CA GLY A 47 0.07 1.38 18.86
C GLY A 47 0.89 0.09 19.03
N SER A 48 0.47 -1.06 18.48
CA SER A 48 1.27 -2.30 18.51
C SER A 48 2.49 -2.27 17.58
N ALA A 49 2.42 -1.46 16.51
CA ALA A 49 3.34 -1.47 15.37
C ALA A 49 3.22 -2.69 14.43
N GLU A 50 2.30 -3.60 14.72
CA GLU A 50 2.09 -4.85 13.98
C GLU A 50 0.62 -5.00 13.57
N GLU A 51 0.38 -5.64 12.44
CA GLU A 51 -0.93 -5.99 11.89
C GLU A 51 -0.95 -7.48 11.56
N GLU A 52 -1.95 -8.20 12.08
CA GLU A 52 -2.29 -9.54 11.62
C GLU A 52 -3.07 -9.41 10.31
N VAL A 53 -2.43 -9.75 9.18
CA VAL A 53 -3.05 -9.60 7.84
C VAL A 53 -3.82 -10.84 7.39
N ALA A 54 -3.48 -11.97 7.97
CA ALA A 54 -4.16 -13.25 7.86
C ALA A 54 -3.93 -14.01 9.18
N PRO A 55 -4.79 -14.97 9.55
CA PRO A 55 -4.63 -15.71 10.80
C PRO A 55 -3.21 -16.29 10.97
N GLY A 56 -2.50 -15.87 12.02
CA GLY A 56 -1.13 -16.30 12.31
C GLY A 56 -0.02 -15.63 11.48
N LEU A 57 -0.36 -14.66 10.63
CA LEU A 57 0.60 -13.89 9.83
C LEU A 57 0.61 -12.42 10.28
N ASP A 58 1.57 -12.12 11.15
CA ASP A 58 1.87 -10.76 11.56
C ASP A 58 2.86 -10.10 10.61
N ARG A 59 2.63 -8.82 10.33
CA ARG A 59 3.60 -7.95 9.64
C ARG A 59 3.67 -6.60 10.33
N GLY A 60 4.74 -5.86 10.03
CA GLY A 60 4.81 -4.45 10.42
C GLY A 60 3.64 -3.65 9.85
N CYS A 61 3.00 -2.83 10.70
CA CYS A 61 1.86 -2.00 10.33
C CYS A 61 2.26 -1.02 9.22
N THR A 62 1.71 -1.21 8.02
CA THR A 62 2.06 -0.38 6.87
C THR A 62 1.53 1.05 7.01
N ALA A 63 0.41 1.22 7.72
CA ALA A 63 -0.19 2.53 7.96
C ALA A 63 0.68 3.46 8.80
N CYS A 64 1.59 2.95 9.63
CA CYS A 64 2.51 3.78 10.42
C CYS A 64 3.98 3.40 10.25
N ALA A 65 4.32 2.69 9.16
CA ALA A 65 5.66 2.18 8.90
C ALA A 65 6.25 1.41 10.11
N ALA A 66 5.44 0.56 10.75
CA ALA A 66 5.80 -0.25 11.91
C ALA A 66 6.36 0.55 13.10
N THR A 67 5.92 1.80 13.29
CA THR A 67 6.31 2.61 14.45
C THR A 67 5.30 2.56 15.60
N GLY A 68 4.07 2.16 15.30
CA GLY A 68 2.92 2.27 16.21
C GLY A 68 2.44 3.71 16.41
N ARG A 69 2.96 4.69 15.67
CA ARG A 69 2.74 6.12 15.94
C ARG A 69 1.83 6.79 14.92
N ARG A 70 1.02 7.74 15.42
CA ARG A 70 0.04 8.47 14.62
C ARG A 70 0.68 9.46 13.66
N ARG A 71 1.82 10.07 14.03
CA ARG A 71 2.48 11.09 13.23
C ARG A 71 2.90 10.52 11.87
N GLU A 72 3.47 9.32 11.88
CA GLU A 72 3.92 8.57 10.73
C GLU A 72 2.71 8.18 9.87
N GLN A 73 1.62 7.76 10.50
CA GLN A 73 0.35 7.52 9.82
C GLN A 73 -0.20 8.74 9.08
N ILE A 74 -0.26 9.90 9.75
CA ILE A 74 -0.74 11.14 9.12
C ILE A 74 0.21 11.56 7.99
N THR A 75 1.52 11.47 8.21
CA THR A 75 2.53 11.82 7.20
C THR A 75 2.36 10.95 5.96
N TRP A 76 2.14 9.64 6.16
CA TRP A 76 1.90 8.70 5.08
C TRP A 76 0.61 8.99 4.32
N GLN A 77 -0.49 9.28 5.03
CA GLN A 77 -1.78 9.64 4.43
C GLN A 77 -1.69 10.92 3.60
N LEU A 78 -0.99 11.95 4.10
CA LEU A 78 -0.77 13.20 3.36
C LEU A 78 0.05 12.94 2.09
N ALA A 79 1.14 12.17 2.20
CA ALA A 79 1.94 11.80 1.04
C ALA A 79 1.14 10.98 0.01
N HIS A 80 0.25 10.10 0.46
CA HIS A 80 -0.63 9.34 -0.43
C HIS A 80 -1.62 10.26 -1.15
N ALA A 81 -2.33 11.13 -0.43
CA ALA A 81 -3.27 12.08 -1.01
C ALA A 81 -2.59 13.02 -2.02
N GLU A 82 -1.39 13.50 -1.71
CA GLU A 82 -0.60 14.31 -2.62
C GLU A 82 -0.19 13.52 -3.88
N ALA A 83 0.24 12.26 -3.72
CA ALA A 83 0.55 11.39 -4.85
C ALA A 83 -0.66 11.20 -5.77
N GLU A 84 -1.88 11.10 -5.22
CA GLU A 84 -3.08 10.99 -6.05
C GLU A 84 -3.35 12.21 -6.91
N GLN A 85 -3.02 13.40 -6.40
CA GLN A 85 -3.20 14.68 -7.10
C GLN A 85 -2.15 14.89 -8.20
N VAL A 86 -0.89 14.54 -7.93
CA VAL A 86 0.23 14.82 -8.85
C VAL A 86 0.49 13.68 -9.84
N ILE A 87 0.32 12.42 -9.42
CA ILE A 87 0.50 11.23 -10.26
C ILE A 87 -0.88 10.77 -10.72
N THR A 88 -1.29 11.33 -11.85
CA THR A 88 -2.59 11.11 -12.46
C THR A 88 -2.53 10.04 -13.55
N MET A 89 -3.69 9.57 -14.00
CA MET A 89 -3.77 8.60 -15.09
C MET A 89 -3.16 9.13 -16.40
N SER A 90 -3.31 10.42 -16.70
CA SER A 90 -2.72 11.01 -17.90
C SER A 90 -1.19 11.03 -17.84
N VAL A 91 -0.61 11.30 -16.68
CA VAL A 91 0.85 11.23 -16.47
C VAL A 91 1.35 9.81 -16.73
N VAL A 92 0.72 8.81 -16.11
CA VAL A 92 1.16 7.40 -16.27
C VAL A 92 0.97 6.92 -17.70
N ARG A 93 -0.15 7.24 -18.37
CA ARG A 93 -0.35 6.93 -19.80
C ARG A 93 0.71 7.58 -20.69
N GLY A 94 1.06 8.84 -20.40
CA GLY A 94 2.11 9.56 -21.14
C GLY A 94 3.46 8.86 -21.02
N VAL A 95 3.84 8.45 -19.81
CA VAL A 95 5.08 7.69 -19.59
C VAL A 95 5.03 6.34 -20.30
N VAL A 96 3.96 5.56 -20.14
CA VAL A 96 3.80 4.25 -20.79
C VAL A 96 3.83 4.36 -22.32
N ALA A 97 3.40 5.49 -22.89
CA ALA A 97 3.41 5.69 -24.34
C ALA A 97 4.83 5.72 -24.95
N GLU A 98 5.84 6.06 -24.15
CA GLU A 98 7.25 6.08 -24.55
C GLU A 98 7.90 4.68 -24.56
N PHE A 99 7.21 3.65 -24.07
CA PHE A 99 7.72 2.28 -24.02
C PHE A 99 7.18 1.46 -25.21
N ASP A 100 8.07 1.13 -26.15
CA ASP A 100 7.74 0.30 -27.32
C ASP A 100 7.68 -1.19 -27.02
N GLY A 101 8.31 -1.64 -25.94
CA GLY A 101 8.34 -3.04 -25.50
C GLY A 101 7.59 -3.29 -24.18
N PRO A 102 7.71 -4.52 -23.64
CA PRO A 102 7.37 -4.80 -22.26
C PRO A 102 8.08 -3.86 -21.28
N PHE A 103 7.42 -3.55 -20.17
CA PHE A 103 7.95 -2.67 -19.13
C PHE A 103 7.58 -3.19 -17.73
N HIS A 104 8.45 -2.92 -16.77
CA HIS A 104 8.27 -3.25 -15.36
C HIS A 104 7.62 -2.11 -14.57
N LEU A 105 7.03 -2.43 -13.41
CA LEU A 105 6.50 -1.42 -12.49
C LEU A 105 7.58 -0.41 -12.08
N SER A 106 8.78 -0.90 -11.76
CA SER A 106 9.92 -0.09 -11.34
C SER A 106 10.31 0.93 -12.40
N GLU A 107 10.39 0.54 -13.67
CA GLU A 107 10.74 1.42 -14.79
C GLU A 107 9.74 2.56 -14.96
N ILE A 108 8.43 2.28 -14.88
CA ILE A 108 7.40 3.33 -14.95
C ILE A 108 7.45 4.22 -13.71
N ALA A 109 7.67 3.65 -12.52
CA ALA A 109 7.78 4.41 -11.28
C ALA A 109 8.99 5.35 -11.29
N ASP A 110 10.12 4.90 -11.83
CA ASP A 110 11.34 5.69 -11.98
C ASP A 110 11.15 6.80 -13.01
N ALA A 111 10.59 6.50 -14.18
CA ALA A 111 10.29 7.51 -15.21
C ALA A 111 9.29 8.58 -14.73
N VAL A 112 8.26 8.20 -13.95
CA VAL A 112 7.35 9.16 -13.30
C VAL A 112 8.09 10.02 -12.27
N ARG A 113 8.96 9.42 -11.46
CA ARG A 113 9.73 10.15 -10.45
C ARG A 113 10.65 11.18 -11.10
N ASP A 114 11.35 10.78 -12.15
CA ASP A 114 12.27 11.62 -12.91
C ASP A 114 11.52 12.74 -13.62
N GLY A 115 10.39 12.43 -14.27
CA GLY A 115 9.54 13.42 -14.94
C GLY A 115 8.95 14.48 -13.99
N LEU A 116 8.72 14.12 -12.73
CA LEU A 116 8.25 15.05 -11.69
C LEU A 116 9.40 15.72 -10.91
N GLY A 117 10.66 15.38 -11.18
CA GLY A 117 11.82 15.92 -10.46
C GLY A 117 11.82 15.60 -8.96
N LEU A 118 11.26 14.44 -8.57
CA LEU A 118 11.10 14.07 -7.16
C LEU A 118 12.36 13.38 -6.63
N PRO A 119 12.87 13.75 -5.43
CA PRO A 119 13.97 13.03 -4.82
C PRO A 119 13.56 11.62 -4.38
N ALA A 120 14.53 10.72 -4.25
CA ALA A 120 14.29 9.37 -3.73
C ALA A 120 13.59 9.41 -2.36
N GLY A 121 12.59 8.54 -2.17
CA GLY A 121 11.78 8.50 -0.95
C GLY A 121 10.67 9.55 -0.86
N ARG A 122 10.55 10.48 -1.83
CA ARG A 122 9.44 11.42 -1.90
C ARG A 122 8.23 10.80 -2.59
N LEU A 123 7.10 10.82 -1.89
CA LEU A 123 5.80 10.27 -2.30
C LEU A 123 5.81 8.75 -2.50
N PRO A 124 4.67 8.07 -2.28
CA PRO A 124 4.51 6.66 -2.61
C PRO A 124 4.32 6.45 -4.12
N VAL A 125 5.34 6.81 -4.93
CA VAL A 125 5.28 6.74 -6.40
C VAL A 125 4.97 5.32 -6.88
N GLY A 126 5.74 4.32 -6.43
CA GLY A 126 5.56 2.92 -6.83
C GLY A 126 4.13 2.39 -6.57
N PRO A 127 3.62 2.46 -5.33
CA PRO A 127 2.24 2.08 -5.03
C PRO A 127 1.20 2.80 -5.91
N ARG A 128 1.35 4.11 -6.10
CA ARG A 128 0.41 4.88 -6.92
C ARG A 128 0.45 4.47 -8.39
N VAL A 129 1.64 4.30 -8.96
CA VAL A 129 1.82 3.85 -10.34
C VAL A 129 1.23 2.46 -10.53
N ARG A 130 1.50 1.52 -9.62
CA ARG A 130 0.91 0.17 -9.66
C ARG A 130 -0.62 0.23 -9.72
N ASP A 131 -1.24 1.02 -8.85
CA ASP A 131 -2.70 1.12 -8.80
C ASP A 131 -3.28 1.70 -10.11
N LEU A 132 -2.57 2.60 -10.78
CA LEU A 132 -2.96 3.16 -12.07
C LEU A 132 -2.74 2.16 -13.22
N LEU A 133 -1.63 1.40 -13.23
CA LEU A 133 -1.38 0.34 -14.21
C LEU A 133 -2.44 -0.77 -14.11
N LEU A 134 -2.84 -1.16 -12.89
CA LEU A 134 -3.94 -2.12 -12.70
C LEU A 134 -5.26 -1.61 -13.26
N ARG A 135 -5.55 -0.31 -13.14
CA ARG A 135 -6.74 0.30 -13.78
C ARG A 135 -6.62 0.33 -15.31
N MET A 136 -5.44 0.64 -15.87
CA MET A 136 -5.20 0.58 -17.31
C MET A 136 -5.38 -0.85 -17.85
N GLN A 137 -4.90 -1.85 -17.11
CA GLN A 137 -5.11 -3.26 -17.44
C GLN A 137 -6.61 -3.62 -17.42
N ALA A 138 -7.34 -3.20 -16.39
CA ALA A 138 -8.79 -3.42 -16.33
C ALA A 138 -9.55 -2.72 -17.47
N ALA A 139 -9.01 -1.61 -17.99
CA ALA A 139 -9.52 -0.92 -19.17
C ALA A 139 -9.08 -1.54 -20.51
N GLY A 140 -8.21 -2.57 -20.49
CA GLY A 140 -7.70 -3.24 -21.69
C GLY A 140 -6.63 -2.45 -22.45
N GLU A 141 -6.05 -1.40 -21.85
CA GLU A 141 -5.00 -0.58 -22.49
C GLU A 141 -3.63 -1.28 -22.46
N ILE A 142 -3.41 -2.13 -21.46
CA ILE A 142 -2.18 -2.89 -21.25
C ILE A 142 -2.53 -4.31 -20.81
N THR A 143 -1.61 -5.24 -21.00
CA THR A 143 -1.73 -6.65 -20.60
C THR A 143 -0.56 -7.01 -19.69
N MET A 144 -0.83 -7.67 -18.57
CA MET A 144 0.22 -8.21 -17.70
C MET A 144 0.84 -9.44 -18.35
N LEU A 145 2.16 -9.45 -18.49
CA LEU A 145 2.91 -10.55 -19.08
C LEU A 145 3.41 -11.55 -18.04
N SER A 146 3.84 -11.04 -16.89
CA SER A 146 4.26 -11.87 -15.75
C SER A 146 3.77 -11.26 -14.44
N ALA A 147 3.11 -12.09 -13.64
CA ALA A 147 2.94 -11.82 -12.22
C ALA A 147 4.17 -12.40 -11.49
N PRO A 148 4.80 -11.67 -10.57
CA PRO A 148 6.04 -12.11 -9.91
C PRO A 148 5.85 -13.36 -9.04
N ASP A 149 6.93 -14.13 -8.93
CA ASP A 149 7.03 -15.55 -8.52
C ASP A 149 6.95 -15.87 -7.00
N GLU A 150 6.37 -15.03 -6.14
CA GLU A 150 6.27 -15.37 -4.71
C GLU A 150 4.84 -15.32 -4.16
N LEU A 151 4.27 -16.52 -4.04
CA LEU A 151 3.17 -16.81 -3.12
C LEU A 151 3.76 -16.88 -1.70
N LEU A 152 3.35 -15.97 -0.82
CA LEU A 152 3.47 -16.21 0.62
C LEU A 152 2.31 -17.11 1.01
N ASP A 153 2.63 -18.30 1.50
CA ASP A 153 1.69 -19.26 2.09
C ASP A 153 0.46 -19.60 1.22
N GLY A 154 0.70 -20.47 0.23
CA GLY A 154 -0.30 -21.44 -0.22
C GLY A 154 -1.39 -20.98 -1.19
N ALA A 155 -1.87 -19.73 -1.18
CA ALA A 155 -2.76 -19.21 -2.24
C ALA A 155 -3.16 -17.72 -2.10
N ASP A 156 -3.11 -17.13 -0.92
CA ASP A 156 -3.90 -15.91 -0.65
C ASP A 156 -3.10 -14.61 -0.54
N VAL A 157 -1.76 -14.69 -0.47
CA VAL A 157 -0.90 -13.50 -0.38
C VAL A 157 0.14 -13.52 -1.50
N VAL A 158 -0.08 -12.68 -2.52
CA VAL A 158 0.87 -12.47 -3.63
C VAL A 158 1.78 -11.28 -3.32
N LEU A 159 3.10 -11.52 -3.24
CA LEU A 159 4.09 -10.45 -3.14
C LEU A 159 4.42 -9.91 -4.55
N TYR A 160 3.89 -8.74 -4.89
CA TYR A 160 4.22 -8.06 -6.15
C TYR A 160 5.62 -7.43 -6.08
N ARG A 161 6.67 -8.18 -6.42
CA ARG A 161 8.04 -7.63 -6.39
C ARG A 161 8.32 -6.63 -7.52
N ASP A 162 8.03 -6.98 -8.78
CA ASP A 162 8.13 -6.04 -9.92
C ASP A 162 7.41 -6.55 -11.18
N PRO A 163 6.06 -6.56 -11.19
CA PRO A 163 5.26 -7.09 -12.31
C PRO A 163 5.60 -6.42 -13.66
N GLN A 164 5.43 -7.18 -14.74
CA GLN A 164 5.70 -6.74 -16.11
C GLN A 164 4.41 -6.63 -16.93
N TRP A 165 4.28 -5.56 -17.70
CA TRP A 165 3.16 -5.32 -18.63
C TRP A 165 3.66 -5.00 -20.04
N GLN A 166 2.72 -5.02 -20.99
CA GLN A 166 2.92 -4.55 -22.35
C GLN A 166 1.66 -3.82 -22.83
N ARG A 167 1.81 -2.82 -23.71
CA ARG A 167 0.68 -2.12 -24.34
C ARG A 167 -0.15 -3.06 -25.21
N ALA A 168 -1.49 -2.98 -25.07
CA ALA A 168 -2.41 -3.69 -25.94
C ALA A 168 -2.29 -3.14 -27.38
N GLY A 169 -2.09 -4.01 -28.36
CA GLY A 169 -1.87 -3.65 -29.77
C GLY A 169 -0.44 -3.85 -30.29
N THR A 170 0.54 -4.07 -29.41
CA THR A 170 1.93 -4.39 -29.83
C THR A 170 2.14 -5.88 -30.19
N LEU A 171 1.13 -6.72 -29.96
CA LEU A 171 1.15 -8.17 -30.26
C LEU A 171 0.82 -8.49 -31.74
N GLY A 172 0.82 -7.51 -32.65
CA GLY A 172 0.35 -7.67 -34.03
C GLY A 172 1.19 -6.93 -35.07
N SER A 173 2.51 -7.16 -35.12
CA SER A 173 3.37 -6.63 -36.18
C SER A 173 4.54 -7.57 -36.52
N GLY A 174 4.27 -8.87 -36.69
CA GLY A 174 5.33 -9.87 -36.90
C GLY A 174 4.91 -11.19 -37.54
N ALA A 175 3.83 -11.22 -38.32
CA ALA A 175 3.48 -12.40 -39.11
C ALA A 175 2.75 -11.97 -40.39
N ASP A 176 3.52 -11.50 -41.38
CA ASP A 176 3.16 -11.56 -42.80
C ASP A 176 4.45 -11.37 -43.62
N LEU A 177 5.10 -12.48 -43.95
CA LEU A 177 5.94 -12.70 -45.14
C LEU A 177 5.82 -14.17 -45.54
#